data_AF-A0A1J5J2T0-F1
#
_entry.id   AF-A0A1J5J2T0-F1
#
_cell.length_a   1.000
_cell.length_b   1.000
_cell.length_c   1.000
_cell.angle_alpha   90.00
_cell.angle_beta   90.00
_cell.angle_gamma   90.00
#
_symmetry.space_group_name_H-M   'P 1'
#
loop_
_entity.id
_entity.type
_entity.pdbx_description
1 polymer ?
#
loop_
_entity_poly.entity_id
_entity_poly.type
_entity_poly.pdbx_seq_one_letter_code
_entity_poly.pdbx_strand_id
1 'polypeptide(L)'
;MLPSVFIVLAYGFWVSPDFKMISAGVAIFLFGMLALEEGFKAFTGGALEKILRHSTDRLWKSLSFGIVTTTIMQSSSLVSVITISFLSAGLIGLSEGLGIIFGANLGTTTGAWLIAGFGLKVDIAAYAMPMLVFGVILLFQSAKWLKGSGYILAGLGFLFLGIHFMKEGFEAFRQTIQLAEYAVAGYPGLLLFALIGIAATVIMQSSHATLVIIITALAAQQISYENALALAIGANVGTTITAIIGSLSANERGRQLAGGHLMFNLVTGLVTITFIQSFMHGVEHISDVLGIAADDYTLKLAVFHTLFNLTGILLMVPLIGRMVGLLERVIPVPPLRFAVPKYLNDAALAFADTAIEALRNETLRVLKNARGIVAKGLSIRREDMLSARPIEEVIARSRQPFSFNVDAAYEKNIKSLYGAIIEFCSRVPGDAQVSQEMTRIRNANENIINVLKGIKHMQKNMLEYIDSDNVYIREEYDRIRSRIVRVIRRLEKIREGGEHDVAVLSLDALKLTLEENAAILHERSQALIRDHRITTEMGISLINDSNYSYDVIRNLIAAAGDLFHAAGKGQTDVEHRIALDDHEIRALLKEEAP
;
A
#
# COMPACT_ATOMS: atom_id res chain seq x y z
N MET A 1 -7.69 -22.17 19.20
CA MET A 1 -8.81 -21.27 19.54
C MET A 1 -10.11 -21.71 18.88
N LEU A 2 -10.15 -22.03 17.58
CA LEU A 2 -11.38 -22.40 16.88
C LEU A 2 -12.16 -23.58 17.49
N PRO A 3 -11.53 -24.73 17.87
CA PRO A 3 -12.27 -25.84 18.50
C PRO A 3 -12.89 -25.46 19.86
N SER A 4 -12.18 -24.63 20.63
CA SER A 4 -12.63 -24.13 21.92
C SER A 4 -13.88 -23.24 21.78
N VAL A 5 -13.90 -22.35 20.78
CA VAL A 5 -15.06 -21.50 20.47
C VAL A 5 -16.26 -22.35 20.09
N PHE A 6 -16.09 -23.37 19.25
CA PHE A 6 -17.20 -24.26 18.88
C PHE A 6 -17.78 -25.03 20.06
N ILE A 7 -16.93 -25.51 20.98
CA ILE A 7 -17.40 -26.21 22.19
C ILE A 7 -18.21 -25.26 23.09
N VAL A 8 -17.72 -24.03 23.30
CA VAL A 8 -18.42 -23.02 24.11
C VAL A 8 -19.75 -22.63 23.48
N LEU A 9 -19.79 -22.42 22.16
CA LEU A 9 -21.02 -22.12 21.44
C LEU A 9 -22.01 -23.29 21.49
N ALA A 10 -21.57 -24.53 21.26
CA ALA A 10 -22.42 -25.71 21.33
C ALA A 10 -23.04 -25.89 22.72
N TYR A 11 -22.24 -25.69 23.77
CA TYR A 11 -22.73 -25.69 25.15
C TYR A 11 -23.74 -24.55 25.39
N GLY A 12 -23.40 -23.31 24.99
CA GLY A 12 -24.31 -22.17 25.13
C GLY A 12 -25.64 -22.36 24.40
N PHE A 13 -25.62 -22.93 23.20
CA PHE A 13 -26.82 -23.23 22.41
C PHE A 13 -27.69 -24.32 23.02
N TRP A 14 -27.07 -25.25 23.75
CA TRP A 14 -27.79 -26.29 24.47
C TRP A 14 -28.43 -25.74 25.75
N VAL A 15 -27.71 -24.86 26.46
CA VAL A 15 -28.14 -24.34 27.77
C VAL A 15 -29.16 -23.20 27.66
N SER A 16 -29.05 -22.32 26.66
CA SER A 16 -29.90 -21.12 26.57
C SER A 16 -30.47 -20.92 25.16
N PRO A 17 -31.82 -21.04 24.99
CA PRO A 17 -32.51 -20.67 23.76
C PRO A 17 -32.30 -19.20 23.39
N ASP A 18 -32.26 -18.30 24.38
CA ASP A 18 -32.05 -16.87 24.17
C ASP A 18 -30.64 -16.60 23.63
N PHE A 19 -29.61 -17.24 24.21
CA PHE A 19 -28.24 -17.16 23.71
C PHE A 19 -28.11 -17.64 22.26
N LYS A 20 -28.87 -18.69 21.91
CA LYS A 20 -28.94 -19.18 20.52
C LYS A 20 -29.55 -18.12 19.59
N MET A 21 -30.63 -17.46 20.00
CA MET A 21 -31.28 -16.40 19.22
C MET A 21 -30.35 -15.18 19.03
N ILE A 22 -29.72 -14.71 20.11
CA ILE A 22 -28.74 -13.61 20.06
C ILE A 22 -27.59 -13.98 19.11
N SER A 23 -27.02 -15.18 19.26
CA SER A 23 -25.90 -15.64 18.44
C SER A 23 -26.28 -15.80 16.96
N ALA A 24 -27.50 -16.25 16.67
CA ALA A 24 -28.03 -16.31 15.31
C ALA A 24 -28.21 -14.90 14.72
N GLY A 25 -28.76 -13.96 15.49
CA GLY A 25 -28.87 -12.56 15.10
C GLY A 25 -27.51 -11.93 14.80
N VAL A 26 -26.50 -12.19 15.64
CA VAL A 26 -25.11 -11.78 15.41
C VAL A 26 -24.55 -12.38 14.11
N ALA A 27 -24.75 -13.68 13.86
CA ALA A 27 -24.26 -14.33 12.65
C ALA A 27 -24.92 -13.77 11.38
N ILE A 28 -26.23 -13.55 11.41
CA ILE A 28 -27.00 -12.93 10.31
C ILE A 28 -26.50 -11.49 10.07
N PHE A 29 -26.28 -10.73 11.14
CA PHE A 29 -25.74 -9.37 11.07
C PHE A 29 -24.34 -9.35 10.44
N LEU A 30 -23.43 -10.22 10.89
CA LEU A 30 -22.09 -10.35 10.32
C LEU A 30 -22.13 -10.71 8.84
N PHE A 31 -23.02 -11.63 8.44
CA PHE A 31 -23.22 -11.96 7.04
C PHE A 31 -23.72 -10.75 6.23
N GLY A 32 -24.62 -9.96 6.80
CA GLY A 32 -25.06 -8.69 6.21
C GLY A 32 -23.91 -7.71 5.99
N MET A 33 -22.98 -7.58 6.95
CA MET A 33 -21.79 -6.73 6.79
C MET A 33 -20.86 -7.26 5.69
N LEU A 34 -20.64 -8.57 5.61
CA LEU A 34 -19.83 -9.18 4.54
C LEU A 34 -20.45 -8.92 3.15
N ALA A 35 -21.77 -9.05 3.04
CA ALA A 35 -22.48 -8.74 1.79
C ALA A 35 -22.36 -7.24 1.43
N LEU A 36 -22.52 -6.33 2.40
CA LEU A 36 -22.26 -4.90 2.15
C LEU A 36 -20.84 -4.65 1.64
N GLU A 37 -19.83 -5.25 2.29
CA GLU A 37 -18.43 -5.12 1.90
C GLU A 37 -18.19 -5.55 0.45
N GLU A 38 -18.73 -6.70 0.05
CA GLU A 38 -18.65 -7.19 -1.34
C GLU A 38 -19.41 -6.30 -2.32
N GLY A 39 -20.56 -5.75 -1.91
CA GLY A 39 -21.32 -4.80 -2.69
C GLY A 39 -20.51 -3.54 -3.00
N PHE A 40 -19.87 -2.95 -1.98
CA PHE A 40 -19.02 -1.79 -2.16
C PHE A 40 -17.77 -2.11 -2.99
N LYS A 41 -17.12 -3.27 -2.77
CA LYS A 41 -15.98 -3.72 -3.60
C LYS A 41 -16.34 -3.82 -5.09
N ALA A 42 -17.55 -4.30 -5.40
CA ALA A 42 -18.02 -4.42 -6.77
C ALA A 42 -18.16 -3.06 -7.49
N PHE A 43 -18.41 -1.98 -6.74
CA PHE A 43 -18.45 -0.61 -7.28
C PHE A 43 -17.09 0.07 -7.30
N THR A 44 -16.19 -0.27 -6.37
CA THR A 44 -14.88 0.39 -6.29
C THR A 44 -13.92 -0.12 -7.35
N GLY A 45 -13.85 -1.42 -7.67
CA GLY A 45 -13.16 -1.93 -8.87
C GLY A 45 -11.74 -1.39 -9.14
N GLY A 46 -10.94 -1.10 -8.09
CA GLY A 46 -9.61 -0.48 -8.23
C GLY A 46 -9.59 1.06 -8.15
N ALA A 47 -10.75 1.72 -8.12
CA ALA A 47 -10.90 3.18 -8.02
C ALA A 47 -10.47 3.70 -6.64
N LEU A 48 -10.66 2.91 -5.58
CA LEU A 48 -10.28 3.31 -4.23
C LEU A 48 -8.76 3.47 -4.12
N GLU A 49 -8.02 2.56 -4.75
CA GLU A 49 -6.57 2.53 -4.89
C GLU A 49 -6.07 3.74 -5.70
N LYS A 50 -6.77 4.07 -6.79
CA LYS A 50 -6.47 5.26 -7.62
C LYS A 50 -6.72 6.57 -6.87
N ILE A 51 -7.82 6.66 -6.12
CA ILE A 51 -8.17 7.85 -5.33
C ILE A 51 -7.21 8.00 -4.15
N LEU A 52 -6.80 6.90 -3.52
CA LEU A 52 -5.86 6.92 -2.39
C LEU A 52 -4.52 7.54 -2.79
N ARG A 53 -4.00 7.23 -3.99
CA ARG A 53 -2.74 7.82 -4.49
C ARG A 53 -2.78 9.34 -4.63
N HIS A 54 -3.96 9.92 -4.89
CA HIS A 54 -4.14 11.38 -5.07
C HIS A 54 -4.69 12.09 -3.82
N SER A 55 -5.17 11.33 -2.84
CA SER A 55 -5.82 11.85 -1.62
C SER A 55 -4.93 11.74 -0.38
N THR A 56 -3.62 11.50 -0.56
CA THR A 56 -2.67 11.26 0.53
C THR A 56 -1.46 12.19 0.51
N ASP A 57 -1.45 13.23 -0.33
CA ASP A 57 -0.37 14.23 -0.38
C ASP A 57 -0.36 15.18 0.84
N ARG A 58 -1.46 15.22 1.61
CA ARG A 58 -1.59 16.04 2.83
C ARG A 58 -2.32 15.26 3.91
N LEU A 59 -1.90 15.45 5.16
CA LEU A 59 -2.48 14.78 6.32
C LEU A 59 -4.01 14.96 6.48
N TRP A 60 -4.55 16.15 6.21
CA TRP A 60 -5.99 16.37 6.30
C TRP A 60 -6.76 15.61 5.21
N LYS A 61 -6.19 15.47 4.00
CA LYS A 61 -6.77 14.66 2.93
C LYS A 61 -6.75 13.18 3.30
N SER A 62 -5.65 12.70 3.90
CA SER A 62 -5.55 11.35 4.46
C SER A 62 -6.62 11.10 5.53
N LEU A 63 -6.83 12.04 6.45
CA LEU A 63 -7.88 11.97 7.46
C LEU A 63 -9.28 11.88 6.82
N SER A 64 -9.60 12.80 5.90
CA SER A 64 -10.87 12.82 5.19
C SER A 64 -11.09 11.53 4.38
N PHE A 65 -10.05 11.01 3.74
CA PHE A 65 -10.10 9.74 3.01
C PHE A 65 -10.48 8.60 3.95
N GLY A 66 -9.84 8.50 5.13
CA GLY A 66 -10.21 7.52 6.15
C GLY A 66 -11.68 7.62 6.57
N ILE A 67 -12.16 8.84 6.86
CA ILE A 67 -13.55 9.09 7.27
C ILE A 67 -14.53 8.61 6.19
N VAL A 68 -14.34 9.09 4.95
CA VAL A 68 -15.24 8.80 3.83
C VAL A 68 -15.21 7.33 3.48
N THR A 69 -14.01 6.75 3.35
CA THR A 69 -13.85 5.35 2.94
C THR A 69 -14.42 4.41 4.00
N THR A 70 -14.14 4.61 5.30
CA THR A 70 -14.74 3.76 6.34
C THR A 70 -16.24 3.98 6.49
N THR A 71 -16.74 5.21 6.28
CA THR A 71 -18.18 5.47 6.28
C THR A 71 -18.89 4.74 5.15
N ILE A 72 -18.32 4.73 3.95
CA ILE A 72 -18.90 4.02 2.80
C ILE A 72 -18.79 2.51 3.02
N MET A 73 -17.58 2.03 3.33
CA MET A 73 -17.30 0.59 3.40
C MET A 73 -17.78 -0.06 4.71
N GLN A 74 -18.15 0.74 5.72
CA GLN A 74 -18.55 0.30 7.06
C GLN A 74 -17.51 -0.60 7.77
N SER A 75 -16.24 -0.57 7.33
CA SER A 75 -15.18 -1.45 7.82
C SER A 75 -13.86 -0.69 7.96
N SER A 76 -13.45 -0.40 9.20
CA SER A 76 -12.13 0.19 9.49
C SER A 76 -11.00 -0.83 9.40
N SER A 77 -11.26 -2.12 9.66
CA SER A 77 -10.29 -3.20 9.51
C SER A 77 -9.82 -3.31 8.05
N LEU A 78 -10.74 -3.25 7.08
CA LEU A 78 -10.39 -3.28 5.67
C LEU A 78 -9.58 -2.03 5.25
N VAL A 79 -10.00 -0.85 5.70
CA VAL A 79 -9.22 0.39 5.49
C VAL A 79 -7.82 0.29 6.10
N SER A 80 -7.68 -0.35 7.26
CA SER A 80 -6.39 -0.57 7.92
C SER A 80 -5.50 -1.51 7.10
N VAL A 81 -6.03 -2.62 6.59
CA VAL A 81 -5.31 -3.56 5.72
C VAL A 81 -4.84 -2.87 4.44
N ILE A 82 -5.71 -2.09 3.78
CA ILE A 82 -5.35 -1.31 2.59
C ILE A 82 -4.21 -0.33 2.92
N THR A 83 -4.34 0.40 4.02
CA THR A 83 -3.33 1.38 4.43
C THR A 83 -1.99 0.72 4.75
N ILE A 84 -1.99 -0.42 5.44
CA ILE A 84 -0.78 -1.22 5.71
C ILE A 84 -0.15 -1.69 4.41
N SER A 85 -0.95 -2.20 3.47
CA SER A 85 -0.48 -2.68 2.16
C SER A 85 0.22 -1.57 1.37
N PHE A 86 -0.41 -0.40 1.25
CA PHE A 86 0.12 0.76 0.53
C PHE A 86 1.38 1.33 1.19
N LEU A 87 1.37 1.47 2.51
CA LEU A 87 2.54 1.92 3.26
C LEU A 87 3.70 0.93 3.10
N SER A 88 3.41 -0.37 3.11
CA SER A 88 4.43 -1.42 2.94
C SER A 88 5.01 -1.45 1.53
N ALA A 89 4.21 -1.14 0.50
CA ALA A 89 4.67 -0.95 -0.87
C ALA A 89 5.42 0.38 -1.10
N GLY A 90 5.44 1.27 -0.10
CA GLY A 90 6.10 2.58 -0.19
C GLY A 90 5.30 3.63 -0.95
N LEU A 91 4.00 3.41 -1.14
CA LEU A 91 3.09 4.32 -1.86
C LEU A 91 2.72 5.56 -1.03
N ILE A 92 2.67 5.42 0.29
CA ILE A 92 2.31 6.49 1.23
C ILE A 92 3.33 6.51 2.37
N GLY A 93 3.46 7.66 3.02
CA GLY A 93 4.27 7.80 4.24
C GLY A 93 3.52 7.37 5.50
N LEU A 94 4.26 7.22 6.60
CA LEU A 94 3.69 6.77 7.88
C LEU A 94 2.70 7.80 8.46
N SER A 95 3.00 9.10 8.32
CA SER A 95 2.12 10.18 8.81
C SER A 95 0.77 10.16 8.09
N GLU A 96 0.79 9.99 6.77
CA GLU A 96 -0.37 9.89 5.90
C GLU A 96 -1.18 8.64 6.25
N GLY A 97 -0.51 7.50 6.42
CA GLY A 97 -1.15 6.26 6.86
C GLY A 97 -1.86 6.43 8.20
N LEU A 98 -1.21 7.06 9.19
CA LEU A 98 -1.83 7.34 10.49
C LEU A 98 -3.03 8.27 10.36
N GLY A 99 -2.96 9.28 9.49
CA GLY A 99 -4.11 10.12 9.14
C GLY A 99 -5.30 9.31 8.65
N ILE A 100 -5.09 8.37 7.72
CA ILE A 100 -6.14 7.48 7.21
C ILE A 100 -6.76 6.66 8.36
N ILE A 101 -5.93 6.05 9.20
CA ILE A 101 -6.41 5.23 10.32
C ILE A 101 -7.23 6.05 11.32
N PHE A 102 -6.79 7.26 11.64
CA PHE A 102 -7.51 8.13 12.57
C PHE A 102 -8.85 8.57 11.98
N GLY A 103 -8.87 8.84 10.68
CA GLY A 103 -10.10 9.14 9.95
C GLY A 103 -11.04 7.93 9.91
N ALA A 104 -10.50 6.73 9.69
CA ALA A 104 -11.24 5.48 9.69
C ALA A 104 -11.93 5.26 11.04
N ASN A 105 -11.24 5.49 12.16
CA ASN A 105 -11.83 5.40 13.49
C ASN A 105 -13.04 6.32 13.64
N LEU A 106 -12.97 7.58 13.19
CA LEU A 106 -14.14 8.47 13.18
C LEU A 106 -15.24 7.98 12.21
N GLY A 107 -14.87 7.47 11.03
CA GLY A 107 -15.82 6.91 10.06
C GLY A 107 -16.63 5.73 10.61
N THR A 108 -16.07 4.92 11.51
CA THR A 108 -16.83 3.81 12.16
C THR A 108 -18.04 4.30 12.96
N THR A 109 -18.03 5.56 13.39
CA THR A 109 -19.12 6.11 14.22
C THR A 109 -20.44 6.14 13.47
N THR A 110 -20.42 6.25 12.14
CA THR A 110 -21.61 6.20 11.28
C THR A 110 -22.43 4.92 11.50
N GLY A 111 -21.78 3.81 11.85
CA GLY A 111 -22.46 2.58 12.22
C GLY A 111 -23.39 2.74 13.41
N ALA A 112 -22.88 3.30 14.50
CA ALA A 112 -23.64 3.51 15.72
C ALA A 112 -24.86 4.39 15.47
N TRP A 113 -24.72 5.45 14.65
CA TRP A 113 -25.83 6.30 14.22
C TRP A 113 -26.87 5.54 13.40
N LEU A 114 -26.43 4.71 12.44
CA LEU A 114 -27.32 3.90 11.62
C LEU A 114 -28.15 2.94 12.48
N ILE A 115 -27.50 2.26 13.45
CA ILE A 115 -28.15 1.27 14.30
C ILE A 115 -29.08 1.93 15.33
N ALA A 116 -28.63 2.97 16.03
CA ALA A 116 -29.43 3.64 17.05
C ALA A 116 -30.58 4.46 16.44
N GLY A 117 -30.35 5.10 15.29
CA GLY A 117 -31.35 5.93 14.61
C GLY A 117 -32.37 5.13 13.82
N PHE A 118 -31.90 4.20 12.99
CA PHE A 118 -32.78 3.41 12.12
C PHE A 118 -32.99 2.01 12.68
N GLY A 119 -31.90 1.32 13.03
CA GLY A 119 -31.81 -0.10 13.45
C GLY A 119 -32.75 -0.58 14.57
N LEU A 120 -33.16 0.30 15.48
CA LEU A 120 -33.96 -0.07 16.66
C LEU A 120 -35.35 0.58 16.74
N LYS A 121 -35.57 1.66 15.96
CA LYS A 121 -36.77 2.51 16.07
C LYS A 121 -37.77 2.32 14.94
N VAL A 122 -37.32 1.85 13.79
CA VAL A 122 -38.17 1.53 12.64
C VAL A 122 -38.59 0.07 12.76
N ASP A 123 -39.82 -0.28 12.34
CA ASP A 123 -40.25 -1.68 12.22
C ASP A 123 -39.51 -2.36 11.06
N ILE A 124 -38.26 -2.65 11.34
CA ILE A 124 -37.25 -2.95 10.35
C ILE A 124 -37.51 -4.27 9.67
N ALA A 125 -38.16 -5.22 10.32
CA ALA A 125 -38.55 -6.47 9.69
C ALA A 125 -39.39 -6.21 8.41
N ALA A 126 -40.26 -5.20 8.43
CA ALA A 126 -41.09 -4.83 7.29
C ALA A 126 -40.29 -4.29 6.08
N TYR A 127 -39.12 -3.66 6.32
CA TYR A 127 -38.25 -3.15 5.25
C TYR A 127 -37.12 -4.12 4.88
N ALA A 128 -36.62 -4.88 5.85
CA ALA A 128 -35.56 -5.87 5.69
C ALA A 128 -35.97 -6.95 4.69
N MET A 129 -37.20 -7.47 4.82
CA MET A 129 -37.69 -8.56 3.98
C MET A 129 -37.77 -8.18 2.49
N PRO A 130 -38.37 -7.04 2.08
CA PRO A 130 -38.27 -6.55 0.71
C PRO A 130 -36.84 -6.34 0.23
N MET A 131 -35.97 -5.73 1.05
CA MET A 131 -34.56 -5.51 0.70
C MET A 131 -33.82 -6.82 0.44
N LEU A 132 -34.08 -7.86 1.23
CA LEU A 132 -33.55 -9.20 1.01
C LEU A 132 -34.05 -9.81 -0.29
N VAL A 133 -35.36 -9.73 -0.56
CA VAL A 133 -35.95 -10.27 -1.81
C VAL A 133 -35.32 -9.63 -3.04
N PHE A 134 -35.32 -8.30 -3.12
CA PHE A 134 -34.72 -7.60 -4.25
C PHE A 134 -33.20 -7.78 -4.31
N GLY A 135 -32.53 -7.74 -3.16
CA GLY A 135 -31.08 -7.95 -3.07
C GLY A 135 -30.66 -9.31 -3.63
N VAL A 136 -31.32 -10.38 -3.19
CA VAL A 136 -31.05 -11.75 -3.66
C VAL A 136 -31.36 -11.91 -5.15
N ILE A 137 -32.45 -11.35 -5.66
CA ILE A 137 -32.76 -11.37 -7.11
C ILE A 137 -31.66 -10.67 -7.93
N LEU A 138 -31.15 -9.54 -7.44
CA LEU A 138 -30.08 -8.79 -8.09
C LEU A 138 -28.73 -9.52 -8.05
N LEU A 139 -28.48 -10.36 -7.03
CA LEU A 139 -27.25 -11.16 -6.94
C LEU A 139 -27.09 -12.18 -8.09
N PHE A 140 -28.21 -12.63 -8.67
CA PHE A 140 -28.20 -13.54 -9.82
C PHE A 140 -27.96 -12.86 -11.17
N GLN A 141 -27.87 -11.52 -11.20
CA GLN A 141 -27.62 -10.78 -12.44
C GLN A 141 -26.13 -10.86 -12.83
N SER A 142 -25.87 -10.93 -14.14
CA SER A 142 -24.50 -10.99 -14.69
C SER A 142 -23.80 -9.63 -14.69
N ALA A 143 -24.56 -8.52 -14.76
CA ALA A 143 -23.99 -7.18 -14.75
C ALA A 143 -23.41 -6.84 -13.36
N LYS A 144 -22.12 -6.48 -13.32
CA LYS A 144 -21.37 -6.22 -12.07
C LYS A 144 -22.04 -5.18 -11.17
N TRP A 145 -22.58 -4.10 -11.75
CA TRP A 145 -23.24 -3.04 -10.99
C TRP A 145 -24.58 -3.51 -10.37
N LEU A 146 -25.38 -4.32 -11.09
CA LEU A 146 -26.61 -4.92 -10.55
C LEU A 146 -26.29 -5.89 -9.43
N LYS A 147 -25.30 -6.76 -9.64
CA LYS A 147 -24.84 -7.70 -8.61
C LYS A 147 -24.32 -6.97 -7.37
N GLY A 148 -23.55 -5.89 -7.55
CA GLY A 148 -23.10 -5.01 -6.48
C GLY A 148 -24.25 -4.38 -5.71
N SER A 149 -25.25 -3.83 -6.40
CA SER A 149 -26.49 -3.33 -5.76
C SER A 149 -27.22 -4.43 -5.00
N GLY A 150 -27.24 -5.65 -5.54
CA GLY A 150 -27.83 -6.82 -4.89
C GLY A 150 -27.15 -7.16 -3.57
N TYR A 151 -25.81 -7.17 -3.55
CA TYR A 151 -25.02 -7.33 -2.34
C TYR A 151 -25.30 -6.22 -1.31
N ILE A 152 -25.43 -4.96 -1.74
CA ILE A 152 -25.78 -3.85 -0.83
C ILE A 152 -27.16 -4.05 -0.22
N LEU A 153 -28.19 -4.30 -1.03
CA LEU A 153 -29.56 -4.48 -0.53
C LEU A 153 -29.72 -5.71 0.36
N ALA A 154 -29.14 -6.85 -0.05
CA ALA A 154 -29.13 -8.06 0.76
C ALA A 154 -28.36 -7.83 2.07
N GLY A 155 -27.22 -7.14 2.00
CA GLY A 155 -26.42 -6.78 3.17
C GLY A 155 -27.21 -5.97 4.18
N LEU A 156 -27.82 -4.86 3.75
CA LEU A 156 -28.71 -4.06 4.60
C LEU A 156 -29.87 -4.88 5.17
N GLY A 157 -30.53 -5.70 4.35
CA GLY A 157 -31.63 -6.56 4.78
C GLY A 157 -31.20 -7.56 5.87
N PHE A 158 -30.05 -8.21 5.72
CA PHE A 158 -29.51 -9.12 6.73
C PHE A 158 -29.03 -8.39 7.98
N LEU A 159 -28.42 -7.20 7.87
CA LEU A 159 -28.05 -6.40 9.05
C LEU A 159 -29.26 -6.13 9.94
N PHE A 160 -30.31 -5.63 9.30
CA PHE A 160 -31.58 -5.30 9.91
C PHE A 160 -32.29 -6.51 10.53
N LEU A 161 -32.33 -7.64 9.82
CA LEU A 161 -32.87 -8.89 10.36
C LEU A 161 -32.04 -9.40 11.56
N GLY A 162 -30.72 -9.25 11.50
CA GLY A 162 -29.83 -9.63 12.60
C GLY A 162 -30.07 -8.79 13.86
N ILE A 163 -30.24 -7.47 13.72
CA ILE A 163 -30.58 -6.56 14.83
C ILE A 163 -31.91 -6.96 15.46
N HIS A 164 -32.92 -7.29 14.65
CA HIS A 164 -34.22 -7.73 15.14
C HIS A 164 -34.10 -8.98 16.04
N PHE A 165 -33.42 -10.04 15.57
CA PHE A 165 -33.22 -11.25 16.39
C PHE A 165 -32.34 -11.01 17.63
N MET A 166 -31.33 -10.14 17.55
CA MET A 166 -30.55 -9.75 18.74
C MET A 166 -31.44 -9.05 19.77
N LYS A 167 -32.33 -8.15 19.33
CA LYS A 167 -33.26 -7.42 20.22
C LYS A 167 -34.21 -8.38 20.92
N GLU A 168 -34.89 -9.24 20.17
CA GLU A 168 -35.80 -10.25 20.73
C GLU A 168 -35.07 -11.18 21.73
N GLY A 169 -33.87 -11.63 21.36
CA GLY A 169 -33.06 -12.49 22.22
C GLY A 169 -32.65 -11.81 23.53
N PHE A 170 -32.22 -10.54 23.51
CA PHE A 170 -31.89 -9.80 24.73
C PHE A 170 -33.12 -9.45 25.58
N GLU A 171 -34.27 -9.20 24.97
CA GLU A 171 -35.54 -8.98 25.68
C GLU A 171 -36.02 -10.26 26.38
N ALA A 172 -35.91 -11.42 25.73
CA ALA A 172 -36.20 -12.73 26.33
C ALA A 172 -35.22 -13.05 27.48
N PHE A 173 -33.92 -12.80 27.25
CA PHE A 173 -32.88 -13.03 28.27
C PHE A 173 -33.12 -12.21 29.55
N ARG A 174 -33.65 -10.98 29.42
CA ARG A 174 -34.01 -10.11 30.55
C ARG A 174 -34.94 -10.77 31.56
N GLN A 175 -35.86 -11.60 31.07
CA GLN A 175 -36.86 -12.26 31.91
C GLN A 175 -36.22 -13.35 32.77
N THR A 176 -35.02 -13.82 32.40
CA THR A 176 -34.31 -14.90 33.09
C THR A 176 -33.18 -14.36 33.99
N ILE A 177 -32.35 -13.44 33.50
CA ILE A 177 -31.20 -12.88 34.23
C ILE A 177 -31.09 -11.39 33.94
N GLN A 178 -30.99 -10.57 34.99
CA GLN A 178 -30.72 -9.13 34.86
C GLN A 178 -29.22 -8.87 35.02
N LEU A 179 -28.49 -8.81 33.89
CA LEU A 179 -27.03 -8.58 33.88
C LEU A 179 -26.64 -7.25 34.55
N ALA A 180 -27.52 -6.26 34.51
CA ALA A 180 -27.32 -4.97 35.17
C ALA A 180 -27.14 -5.08 36.69
N GLU A 181 -27.71 -6.10 37.35
CA GLU A 181 -27.61 -6.30 38.81
C GLU A 181 -26.21 -6.78 39.25
N TYR A 182 -25.44 -7.35 38.33
CA TYR A 182 -24.06 -7.81 38.56
C TYR A 182 -23.00 -6.75 38.18
N ALA A 183 -23.43 -5.53 37.83
CA ALA A 183 -22.53 -4.48 37.43
C ALA A 183 -21.66 -4.00 38.59
N VAL A 184 -20.35 -3.96 38.37
CA VAL A 184 -19.41 -3.33 39.31
C VAL A 184 -19.50 -1.82 39.13
N ALA A 185 -19.62 -1.07 40.23
CA ALA A 185 -19.77 0.38 40.19
C ALA A 185 -18.41 1.12 40.07
N GLY A 186 -18.47 2.36 39.59
CA GLY A 186 -17.34 3.28 39.53
C GLY A 186 -16.23 2.87 38.57
N TYR A 187 -15.02 3.39 38.79
CA TYR A 187 -13.86 3.13 37.91
C TYR A 187 -13.49 1.64 37.76
N PRO A 188 -13.56 0.78 38.80
CA PRO A 188 -13.33 -0.66 38.62
C PRO A 188 -14.31 -1.28 37.61
N GLY A 189 -15.57 -0.87 37.64
CA GLY A 189 -16.59 -1.25 36.67
C GLY A 189 -16.26 -0.80 35.26
N LEU A 190 -15.93 0.49 35.09
CA LEU A 190 -15.55 1.04 33.79
C LEU A 190 -14.38 0.29 33.16
N LEU A 191 -13.34 -0.03 33.95
CA LEU A 191 -12.18 -0.80 33.46
C LEU A 191 -12.55 -2.24 33.11
N LEU A 192 -13.39 -2.90 33.93
CA LEU A 192 -13.87 -4.25 33.66
C LEU A 192 -14.69 -4.31 32.36
N PHE A 193 -15.66 -3.42 32.19
CA PHE A 193 -16.50 -3.36 31.00
C PHE A 193 -15.71 -2.92 29.76
N ALA A 194 -14.72 -2.04 29.89
CA ALA A 194 -13.80 -1.76 28.80
C ALA A 194 -12.99 -3.00 28.39
N LEU A 195 -12.52 -3.80 29.35
CA LEU A 195 -11.83 -5.06 29.04
C LEU A 195 -12.75 -6.08 28.36
N ILE A 196 -14.01 -6.18 28.80
CA ILE A 196 -15.03 -7.00 28.14
C ILE A 196 -15.26 -6.51 26.70
N GLY A 197 -15.32 -5.19 26.48
CA GLY A 197 -15.44 -4.60 25.15
C GLY A 197 -14.27 -4.96 24.23
N ILE A 198 -13.04 -4.87 24.76
CA ILE A 198 -11.83 -5.32 24.05
C ILE A 198 -11.96 -6.80 23.67
N ALA A 199 -12.28 -7.66 24.63
CA ALA A 199 -12.42 -9.10 24.40
C ALA A 199 -13.51 -9.41 23.37
N ALA A 200 -14.67 -8.75 23.47
CA ALA A 200 -15.77 -8.90 22.53
C ALA A 200 -15.35 -8.50 21.10
N THR A 201 -14.68 -7.36 20.92
CA THR A 201 -14.19 -6.97 19.58
C THR A 201 -13.10 -7.88 19.05
N VAL A 202 -12.23 -8.41 19.91
CA VAL A 202 -11.23 -9.41 19.48
C VAL A 202 -11.88 -10.70 19.03
N ILE A 203 -12.91 -11.17 19.73
CA ILE A 203 -13.66 -12.38 19.35
C ILE A 203 -14.41 -12.14 18.03
N MET A 204 -15.10 -11.00 17.94
CA MET A 204 -15.92 -10.64 16.79
C MET A 204 -15.09 -10.20 15.57
N GLN A 205 -13.83 -9.82 15.77
CA GLN A 205 -12.94 -9.22 14.77
C GLN A 205 -13.55 -7.97 14.09
N SER A 206 -14.59 -7.38 14.69
CA SER A 206 -15.34 -6.24 14.15
C SER A 206 -15.89 -5.39 15.30
N SER A 207 -15.42 -4.16 15.40
CA SER A 207 -15.91 -3.20 16.39
C SER A 207 -17.32 -2.72 16.08
N HIS A 208 -17.71 -2.66 14.81
CA HIS A 208 -19.09 -2.44 14.39
C HIS A 208 -20.03 -3.50 14.96
N ALA A 209 -19.71 -4.79 14.77
CA ALA A 209 -20.52 -5.87 15.32
C ALA A 209 -20.61 -5.80 16.85
N THR A 210 -19.50 -5.49 17.53
CA THR A 210 -19.49 -5.30 18.98
C THR A 210 -20.38 -4.13 19.40
N LEU A 211 -20.32 -2.99 18.73
CA LEU A 211 -21.18 -1.83 19.03
C LEU A 211 -22.66 -2.13 18.81
N VAL A 212 -23.01 -2.94 17.80
CA VAL A 212 -24.41 -3.35 17.59
C VAL A 212 -24.91 -4.15 18.78
N ILE A 213 -24.11 -5.11 19.26
CA ILE A 213 -24.44 -5.92 20.43
C ILE A 213 -24.64 -5.01 21.66
N ILE A 214 -23.73 -4.06 21.87
CA ILE A 214 -23.82 -3.09 22.99
C ILE A 214 -25.09 -2.24 22.88
N ILE A 215 -25.35 -1.63 21.70
CA ILE A 215 -26.52 -0.78 21.46
C ILE A 215 -27.82 -1.57 21.65
N THR A 216 -27.87 -2.80 21.16
CA THR A 216 -29.06 -3.66 21.25
C THR A 216 -29.31 -4.11 22.69
N ALA A 217 -28.25 -4.50 23.41
CA ALA A 217 -28.34 -4.84 24.82
C ALA A 217 -28.77 -3.63 25.68
N LEU A 218 -28.28 -2.43 25.37
CA LEU A 218 -28.69 -1.19 26.02
C LEU A 218 -30.16 -0.88 25.74
N ALA A 219 -30.62 -1.04 24.50
CA ALA A 219 -32.02 -0.85 24.12
C ALA A 219 -32.97 -1.83 24.83
N ALA A 220 -32.53 -3.08 25.00
CA ALA A 220 -33.23 -4.09 25.80
C ALA A 220 -33.06 -3.91 27.32
N GLN A 221 -32.36 -2.84 27.76
CA GLN A 221 -32.03 -2.50 29.15
C GLN A 221 -31.33 -3.65 29.90
N GLN A 222 -30.52 -4.43 29.20
CA GLN A 222 -29.67 -5.48 29.77
C GLN A 222 -28.40 -4.92 30.42
N ILE A 223 -27.95 -3.77 29.94
CA ILE A 223 -26.77 -3.07 30.46
C ILE A 223 -27.16 -1.63 30.76
N SER A 224 -26.52 -1.05 31.77
CA SER A 224 -26.66 0.39 32.05
C SER A 224 -25.98 1.22 30.96
N TYR A 225 -26.37 2.49 30.85
CA TYR A 225 -25.73 3.43 29.95
C TYR A 225 -24.22 3.55 30.23
N GLU A 226 -23.81 3.66 31.49
CA GLU A 226 -22.40 3.74 31.89
C GLU A 226 -21.58 2.51 31.45
N ASN A 227 -22.15 1.30 31.61
CA ASN A 227 -21.50 0.07 31.15
C ASN A 227 -21.39 0.05 29.63
N ALA A 228 -22.40 0.56 28.91
CA ALA A 228 -22.38 0.66 27.46
C ALA A 228 -21.29 1.63 26.97
N LEU A 229 -21.07 2.77 27.65
CA LEU A 229 -19.96 3.68 27.35
C LEU A 229 -18.61 2.98 27.52
N ALA A 230 -18.40 2.29 28.64
CA ALA A 230 -17.18 1.54 28.90
C ALA A 230 -16.92 0.44 27.86
N LEU A 231 -17.95 -0.34 27.54
CA LEU A 231 -17.89 -1.37 26.49
C LEU A 231 -17.54 -0.77 25.13
N ALA A 232 -18.10 0.40 24.79
CA ALA A 232 -17.81 1.09 23.53
C ALA A 232 -16.35 1.60 23.46
N ILE A 233 -15.80 2.14 24.55
CA ILE A 233 -14.38 2.49 24.65
C ILE A 233 -13.52 1.24 24.41
N GLY A 234 -13.87 0.15 25.11
CA GLY A 234 -13.20 -1.14 24.98
C GLY A 234 -13.23 -1.68 23.55
N ALA A 235 -14.39 -1.61 22.90
CA ALA A 235 -14.56 -2.08 21.53
C ALA A 235 -13.65 -1.32 20.56
N ASN A 236 -13.51 -0.01 20.71
CA ASN A 236 -12.66 0.80 19.85
C ASN A 236 -11.17 0.45 20.04
N VAL A 237 -10.73 0.26 21.29
CA VAL A 237 -9.38 -0.27 21.61
C VAL A 237 -9.17 -1.66 21.02
N GLY A 238 -10.16 -2.56 21.15
CA GLY A 238 -10.12 -3.92 20.61
C GLY A 238 -9.91 -3.98 19.10
N THR A 239 -10.40 -3.00 18.33
CA THR A 239 -10.19 -2.89 16.87
C THR A 239 -8.72 -2.96 16.49
N THR A 240 -7.83 -2.44 17.33
CA THR A 240 -6.38 -2.37 17.03
C THR A 240 -5.72 -3.75 16.90
N ILE A 241 -6.33 -4.80 17.47
CA ILE A 241 -5.83 -6.16 17.36
C ILE A 241 -5.89 -6.66 15.91
N THR A 242 -6.90 -6.26 15.12
CA THR A 242 -6.98 -6.65 13.71
C THR A 242 -5.83 -6.04 12.91
N ALA A 243 -5.49 -4.78 13.16
CA ALA A 243 -4.35 -4.10 12.54
C ALA A 243 -3.01 -4.73 12.97
N ILE A 244 -2.87 -5.11 14.25
CA ILE A 244 -1.67 -5.81 14.74
C ILE A 244 -1.49 -7.14 14.04
N ILE A 245 -2.55 -7.97 13.95
CA ILE A 245 -2.52 -9.24 13.23
C ILE A 245 -2.19 -9.01 11.75
N GLY A 246 -2.85 -8.04 11.11
CA GLY A 246 -2.59 -7.67 9.72
C GLY A 246 -1.17 -7.16 9.46
N SER A 247 -0.51 -6.57 10.46
CA SER A 247 0.88 -6.09 10.34
C SER A 247 1.93 -7.18 10.47
N LEU A 248 1.57 -8.40 10.89
CA LEU A 248 2.51 -9.53 11.01
C LEU A 248 3.10 -9.94 9.65
N SER A 249 2.37 -9.70 8.57
CA SER A 249 2.79 -9.96 7.18
C SER A 249 3.41 -8.74 6.49
N ALA A 250 3.54 -7.62 7.20
CA ALA A 250 4.02 -6.35 6.68
C ALA A 250 5.49 -6.07 7.04
N ASN A 251 6.11 -5.11 6.36
CA ASN A 251 7.44 -4.62 6.72
C ASN A 251 7.39 -3.72 7.98
N GLU A 252 8.54 -3.19 8.40
CA GLU A 252 8.66 -2.35 9.60
C GLU A 252 7.74 -1.13 9.55
N ARG A 253 7.49 -0.56 8.36
CA ARG A 253 6.57 0.58 8.20
C ARG A 253 5.13 0.17 8.50
N GLY A 254 4.68 -0.98 8.00
CA GLY A 254 3.36 -1.52 8.33
C GLY A 254 3.19 -1.82 9.82
N ARG A 255 4.23 -2.35 10.48
CA ARG A 255 4.25 -2.57 11.94
C ARG A 255 4.23 -1.26 12.74
N GLN A 256 4.94 -0.22 12.29
CA GLN A 256 4.88 1.12 12.86
C GLN A 256 3.45 1.68 12.79
N LEU A 257 2.75 1.52 11.66
CA LEU A 257 1.37 1.98 11.50
C LEU A 257 0.41 1.29 12.47
N ALA A 258 0.48 -0.04 12.61
CA ALA A 258 -0.31 -0.78 13.58
C ALA A 258 -0.01 -0.34 15.04
N GLY A 259 1.27 -0.09 15.34
CA GLY A 259 1.67 0.48 16.63
C GLY A 259 1.06 1.87 16.88
N GLY A 260 1.02 2.73 15.87
CA GLY A 260 0.38 4.05 15.98
C GLY A 260 -1.15 3.97 16.13
N HIS A 261 -1.80 3.00 15.48
CA HIS A 261 -3.24 2.73 15.69
C HIS A 261 -3.53 2.31 17.14
N LEU A 262 -2.71 1.41 17.68
CA LEU A 262 -2.79 1.00 19.08
C LEU A 262 -2.59 2.19 20.03
N MET A 263 -1.55 2.99 19.81
CA MET A 263 -1.26 4.17 20.62
C MET A 263 -2.44 5.16 20.61
N PHE A 264 -3.01 5.45 19.44
CA PHE A 264 -4.16 6.35 19.32
C PHE A 264 -5.34 5.89 20.17
N ASN A 265 -5.75 4.63 20.03
CA ASN A 265 -6.92 4.13 20.72
C ASN A 265 -6.67 3.95 22.23
N LEU A 266 -5.47 3.55 22.65
CA LEU A 266 -5.13 3.47 24.06
C LEU A 266 -5.14 4.85 24.73
N VAL A 267 -4.53 5.86 24.10
CA VAL A 267 -4.51 7.22 24.64
C VAL A 267 -5.93 7.80 24.70
N THR A 268 -6.70 7.67 23.62
CA THR A 268 -8.09 8.15 23.56
C THR A 268 -8.96 7.44 24.59
N GLY A 269 -8.80 6.12 24.74
CA GLY A 269 -9.47 5.30 25.75
C GLY A 269 -9.16 5.74 27.17
N LEU A 270 -7.87 5.89 27.50
CA LEU A 270 -7.42 6.29 28.83
C LEU A 270 -7.92 7.71 29.20
N VAL A 271 -7.82 8.66 28.28
CA VAL A 271 -8.33 10.02 28.47
C VAL A 271 -9.84 10.00 28.69
N THR A 272 -10.59 9.26 27.87
CA THR A 272 -12.04 9.17 28.01
C THR A 272 -12.46 8.54 29.33
N ILE A 273 -11.82 7.44 29.75
CA ILE A 273 -12.11 6.80 31.04
C ILE A 273 -11.82 7.78 32.18
N THR A 274 -10.68 8.48 32.14
CA THR A 274 -10.28 9.45 33.18
C THR A 274 -11.26 10.61 33.29
N PHE A 275 -11.80 11.08 32.17
CA PHE A 275 -12.71 12.23 32.11
C PHE A 275 -14.16 11.83 31.78
N ILE A 276 -14.57 10.62 32.13
CA ILE A 276 -15.85 10.04 31.68
C ILE A 276 -17.06 10.92 32.02
N GLN A 277 -17.04 11.55 33.20
CA GLN A 277 -18.11 12.47 33.64
C GLN A 277 -18.20 13.71 32.74
N SER A 278 -17.05 14.26 32.31
CA SER A 278 -17.02 15.39 31.37
C SER A 278 -17.52 14.98 29.99
N PHE A 279 -17.21 13.76 29.54
CA PHE A 279 -17.77 13.21 28.30
C PHE A 279 -19.28 13.04 28.38
N MET A 280 -19.82 12.51 29.50
CA MET A 280 -21.26 12.37 29.67
C MET A 280 -21.98 13.73 29.62
N HIS A 281 -21.46 14.76 30.31
CA HIS A 281 -22.02 16.11 30.18
C HIS A 281 -21.93 16.67 28.75
N GLY A 282 -20.82 16.40 28.05
CA GLY A 282 -20.68 16.78 26.64
C GLY A 282 -21.70 16.09 25.75
N VAL A 283 -21.97 14.81 25.99
CA VAL A 283 -23.01 14.04 25.28
C VAL A 283 -24.39 14.63 25.54
N GLU A 284 -24.76 14.87 26.80
CA GLU A 284 -26.04 15.51 27.15
C GLU A 284 -26.21 16.84 26.41
N HIS A 285 -25.21 17.72 26.46
CA HIS A 285 -25.28 19.01 25.78
C HIS A 285 -25.43 18.89 24.26
N ILE A 286 -24.66 18.01 23.61
CA ILE A 286 -24.78 17.77 22.17
C ILE A 286 -26.14 17.16 21.83
N SER A 287 -26.62 16.23 22.65
CA SER A 287 -27.92 15.59 22.48
C SER A 287 -29.07 16.57 22.60
N ASP A 288 -29.03 17.49 23.56
CA ASP A 288 -30.01 18.56 23.70
C ASP A 288 -30.05 19.47 22.45
N VAL A 289 -28.88 19.84 21.93
CA VAL A 289 -28.75 20.66 20.70
C VAL A 289 -29.32 19.93 19.48
N LEU A 290 -29.14 18.61 19.40
CA LEU A 290 -29.65 17.77 18.31
C LEU A 290 -31.13 17.37 18.50
N GLY A 291 -31.76 17.75 19.62
CA GLY A 291 -33.15 17.37 19.93
C GLY A 291 -33.34 15.88 20.23
N ILE A 292 -32.30 15.21 20.73
CA ILE A 292 -32.37 13.80 21.15
C ILE A 292 -33.07 13.73 22.52
N ALA A 293 -34.05 12.85 22.65
CA ALA A 293 -34.81 12.70 23.89
C ALA A 293 -33.91 12.29 25.09
N ALA A 294 -34.25 12.78 26.28
CA ALA A 294 -33.44 12.59 27.48
C ALA A 294 -33.26 11.11 27.88
N ASP A 295 -34.22 10.26 27.56
CA ASP A 295 -34.24 8.83 27.83
C ASP A 295 -33.71 7.97 26.66
N ASP A 296 -33.33 8.59 25.55
CA ASP A 296 -32.78 7.87 24.39
C ASP A 296 -31.27 7.63 24.53
N TYR A 297 -30.95 6.70 25.43
CA TYR A 297 -29.57 6.29 25.69
C TYR A 297 -28.89 5.64 24.47
N THR A 298 -29.64 5.13 23.49
CA THR A 298 -29.08 4.51 22.29
C THR A 298 -28.48 5.54 21.34
N LEU A 299 -29.22 6.63 21.07
CA LEU A 299 -28.69 7.75 20.28
C LEU A 299 -27.61 8.51 21.06
N LYS A 300 -27.76 8.68 22.38
CA LYS A 300 -26.70 9.26 23.23
C LYS A 300 -25.41 8.43 23.18
N LEU A 301 -25.49 7.10 23.07
CA LEU A 301 -24.30 6.25 22.89
C LEU A 301 -23.64 6.48 21.51
N ALA A 302 -24.42 6.73 20.45
CA ALA A 302 -23.87 7.09 19.14
C ALA A 302 -23.16 8.46 19.18
N VAL A 303 -23.75 9.46 19.85
CA VAL A 303 -23.12 10.77 20.10
C VAL A 303 -21.82 10.60 20.88
N PHE A 304 -21.84 9.81 21.96
CA PHE A 304 -20.64 9.50 22.73
C PHE A 304 -19.54 8.90 21.87
N HIS A 305 -19.87 7.93 21.01
CA HIS A 305 -18.89 7.29 20.16
C HIS A 305 -18.26 8.27 19.15
N THR A 306 -19.05 9.19 18.58
CA THR A 306 -18.52 10.27 17.74
C THR A 306 -17.62 11.22 18.53
N LEU A 307 -18.04 11.66 19.72
CA LEU A 307 -17.27 12.55 20.59
C LEU A 307 -15.94 11.92 21.03
N PHE A 308 -15.96 10.62 21.36
CA PHE A 308 -14.77 9.81 21.67
C PHE A 308 -13.74 9.89 20.55
N ASN A 309 -14.13 9.52 19.33
CA ASN A 309 -13.21 9.47 18.19
C ASN A 309 -12.73 10.86 17.78
N LEU A 310 -13.62 11.86 17.82
CA LEU A 310 -13.25 13.25 17.54
C LEU A 310 -12.22 13.78 18.55
N THR A 311 -12.39 13.47 19.84
CA THR A 311 -11.41 13.84 20.86
C THR A 311 -10.07 13.17 20.61
N GLY A 312 -10.06 11.89 20.23
CA GLY A 312 -8.84 11.19 19.82
C GLY A 312 -8.11 11.89 18.67
N ILE A 313 -8.84 12.31 17.63
CA ILE A 313 -8.29 13.07 16.50
C ILE A 313 -7.71 14.39 16.98
N LEU A 314 -8.47 15.19 17.73
CA LEU A 314 -8.05 16.51 18.22
C LEU A 314 -6.78 16.42 19.08
N LEU A 315 -6.64 15.35 19.86
CA LEU A 315 -5.49 15.13 20.73
C LEU A 315 -4.27 14.57 19.98
N MET A 316 -4.47 13.58 19.09
CA MET A 316 -3.38 12.82 18.50
C MET A 316 -2.86 13.43 17.20
N VAL A 317 -3.69 14.11 16.40
CA VAL A 317 -3.25 14.71 15.11
C VAL A 317 -2.10 15.71 15.31
N PRO A 318 -2.14 16.67 16.26
CA PRO A 318 -1.01 17.57 16.52
C PRO A 318 0.27 16.85 16.98
N LEU A 319 0.14 15.62 17.49
CA LEU A 319 1.22 14.81 18.02
C LEU A 319 1.75 13.76 17.01
N ILE A 320 1.20 13.69 15.80
CA ILE A 320 1.58 12.66 14.80
C ILE A 320 3.09 12.66 14.55
N GLY A 321 3.73 13.82 14.36
CA GLY A 321 5.18 13.88 14.11
C GLY A 321 6.02 13.31 15.27
N ARG A 322 5.60 13.54 16.52
CA ARG A 322 6.27 12.97 17.71
C ARG A 322 6.06 11.46 17.80
N MET A 323 4.83 11.01 17.52
CA MET A 323 4.49 9.60 17.50
C MET A 323 5.27 8.85 16.41
N VAL A 324 5.37 9.41 15.20
CA VAL A 324 6.21 8.87 14.11
C VAL A 324 7.66 8.69 14.57
N GLY A 325 8.25 9.73 15.17
CA GLY A 325 9.62 9.65 15.68
C GLY A 325 9.80 8.62 16.81
N LEU A 326 8.79 8.41 17.65
CA LEU A 326 8.81 7.35 18.65
C LEU A 326 8.71 5.96 18.01
N LEU A 327 7.78 5.76 17.09
CA LEU A 327 7.57 4.48 16.40
C LEU A 327 8.79 4.06 15.59
N GLU A 328 9.45 5.00 14.91
CA GLU A 328 10.70 4.74 14.19
C GLU A 328 11.87 4.36 15.11
N ARG A 329 11.86 4.81 16.37
CA ARG A 329 12.86 4.41 17.38
C ARG A 329 12.56 3.04 17.98
N VAL A 330 11.29 2.76 18.27
CA VAL A 330 10.86 1.49 18.91
C VAL A 330 10.88 0.34 17.91
N ILE A 331 10.51 0.59 16.67
CA ILE A 331 10.51 -0.36 15.57
C ILE A 331 11.48 0.16 14.50
N PRO A 332 12.80 0.03 14.73
CA PRO A 332 13.80 0.56 13.81
C PRO A 332 13.85 -0.24 12.52
N VAL A 333 14.08 0.44 11.40
CA VAL A 333 14.41 -0.21 10.12
C VAL A 333 15.90 -0.56 10.16
N PRO A 334 16.29 -1.85 10.22
CA PRO A 334 17.69 -2.23 10.39
C PRO A 334 18.54 -1.77 9.20
N PRO A 335 19.78 -1.27 9.43
CA PRO A 335 20.71 -0.96 8.35
C PRO A 335 21.09 -2.26 7.62
N LEU A 336 20.70 -2.34 6.34
CA LEU A 336 20.86 -3.53 5.51
C LEU A 336 22.35 -3.84 5.26
N ARG A 337 22.87 -4.93 5.84
CA ARG A 337 24.24 -5.45 5.54
C ARG A 337 24.33 -6.18 4.19
N PHE A 338 23.18 -6.65 3.69
CA PHE A 338 22.96 -7.27 2.37
C PHE A 338 21.72 -6.68 1.73
N ALA A 339 21.59 -6.77 0.40
CA ALA A 339 20.39 -6.33 -0.29
C ALA A 339 19.24 -7.34 -0.03
N VAL A 340 18.44 -7.07 1.01
CA VAL A 340 17.21 -7.80 1.35
C VAL A 340 16.02 -6.97 0.86
N PRO A 341 14.97 -7.58 0.26
CA PRO A 341 13.78 -6.87 -0.22
C PRO A 341 13.21 -5.92 0.83
N LYS A 342 12.80 -4.72 0.40
CA LYS A 342 12.20 -3.71 1.30
C LYS A 342 10.71 -3.57 1.05
N TYR A 343 10.31 -3.63 -0.21
CA TYR A 343 8.92 -3.40 -0.62
C TYR A 343 8.17 -4.71 -0.84
N LEU A 344 8.88 -5.81 -1.10
CA LEU A 344 8.29 -7.13 -1.30
C LEU A 344 7.97 -7.76 0.05
N ASN A 345 6.69 -7.82 0.39
CA ASN A 345 6.16 -8.46 1.60
C ASN A 345 4.73 -8.94 1.33
N ASP A 346 4.27 -9.86 2.17
CA ASP A 346 2.97 -10.52 1.99
C ASP A 346 1.79 -9.55 2.08
N ALA A 347 1.89 -8.48 2.87
CA ALA A 347 0.85 -7.45 2.91
C ALA A 347 0.67 -6.73 1.56
N ALA A 348 1.74 -6.58 0.76
CA ALA A 348 1.64 -5.99 -0.59
C ALA A 348 0.93 -6.91 -1.60
N LEU A 349 0.86 -8.22 -1.34
CA LEU A 349 0.13 -9.18 -2.18
C LEU A 349 -1.39 -9.10 -2.03
N ALA A 350 -1.89 -8.38 -1.01
CA ALA A 350 -3.32 -8.24 -0.76
C ALA A 350 -4.07 -7.62 -1.94
N PHE A 351 -3.40 -6.75 -2.71
CA PHE A 351 -3.99 -6.07 -3.86
C PHE A 351 -3.00 -6.07 -5.04
N ALA A 352 -3.47 -6.48 -6.23
CA ALA A 352 -2.60 -6.65 -7.41
C ALA A 352 -1.87 -5.37 -7.81
N ASP A 353 -2.54 -4.21 -7.82
CA ASP A 353 -1.89 -2.93 -8.14
C ASP A 353 -0.85 -2.53 -7.08
N THR A 354 -1.07 -2.88 -5.82
CA THR A 354 -0.09 -2.63 -4.74
C THR A 354 1.13 -3.55 -4.89
N ALA A 355 0.91 -4.81 -5.28
CA ALA A 355 1.98 -5.75 -5.57
C ALA A 355 2.84 -5.33 -6.75
N ILE A 356 2.22 -4.86 -7.85
CA ILE A 356 2.93 -4.32 -9.03
C ILE A 356 3.80 -3.12 -8.62
N GLU A 357 3.26 -2.22 -7.80
CA GLU A 357 4.02 -1.05 -7.38
C GLU A 357 5.16 -1.41 -6.41
N ALA A 358 4.95 -2.36 -5.51
CA ALA A 358 6.01 -2.92 -4.67
C ALA A 358 7.15 -3.51 -5.52
N LEU A 359 6.82 -4.26 -6.58
CA LEU A 359 7.77 -4.80 -7.54
C LEU A 359 8.52 -3.70 -8.31
N ARG A 360 7.82 -2.64 -8.72
CA ARG A 360 8.41 -1.48 -9.39
C ARG A 360 9.40 -0.75 -8.47
N ASN A 361 9.01 -0.46 -7.24
CA ASN A 361 9.86 0.18 -6.24
C ASN A 361 11.09 -0.68 -5.90
N GLU A 362 10.93 -1.99 -5.84
CA GLU A 362 12.04 -2.91 -5.64
C GLU A 362 12.98 -2.92 -6.85
N THR A 363 12.45 -2.91 -8.08
CA THR A 363 13.24 -2.85 -9.31
C THR A 363 13.99 -1.51 -9.46
N LEU A 364 13.37 -0.38 -9.09
CA LEU A 364 14.06 0.91 -9.02
C LEU A 364 15.23 0.89 -8.03
N ARG A 365 15.12 0.12 -6.94
CA ARG A 365 16.22 -0.11 -6.00
C ARG A 365 17.32 -0.95 -6.62
N VAL A 366 16.98 -1.99 -7.39
CA VAL A 366 17.93 -2.77 -8.20
C VAL A 366 18.66 -1.86 -9.19
N LEU A 367 17.95 -1.00 -9.93
CA LEU A 367 18.54 -0.03 -10.86
C LEU A 367 19.49 0.95 -10.15
N LYS A 368 19.11 1.48 -8.97
CA LYS A 368 19.96 2.36 -8.16
C LYS A 368 21.24 1.67 -7.69
N ASN A 369 21.15 0.39 -7.28
CA ASN A 369 22.30 -0.42 -6.90
C ASN A 369 23.20 -0.69 -8.12
N ALA A 370 22.61 -1.11 -9.23
CA ALA A 370 23.28 -1.37 -10.49
C ALA A 370 24.03 -0.13 -10.98
N ARG A 371 23.41 1.06 -10.96
CA ARG A 371 24.07 2.34 -11.30
C ARG A 371 25.33 2.57 -10.45
N GLY A 372 25.31 2.21 -9.17
CA GLY A 372 26.49 2.29 -8.30
C GLY A 372 27.60 1.30 -8.69
N ILE A 373 27.23 0.12 -9.16
CA ILE A 373 28.17 -0.90 -9.69
C ILE A 373 28.73 -0.43 -11.04
N VAL A 374 27.89 0.09 -11.95
CA VAL A 374 28.29 0.67 -13.24
C VAL A 374 29.30 1.80 -13.03
N ALA A 375 29.02 2.73 -12.10
CA ALA A 375 29.94 3.83 -11.80
C ALA A 375 31.34 3.32 -11.42
N LYS A 376 31.42 2.40 -10.46
CA LYS A 376 32.69 1.81 -10.04
C LYS A 376 33.34 0.96 -11.13
N GLY A 377 32.53 0.23 -11.89
CA GLY A 377 32.96 -0.52 -13.06
C GLY A 377 33.69 0.38 -14.04
N LEU A 378 33.11 1.54 -14.37
CA LEU A 378 33.67 2.59 -15.25
C LEU A 378 34.81 3.42 -14.63
N SER A 379 35.31 3.03 -13.45
CA SER A 379 36.25 3.83 -12.63
C SER A 379 35.78 5.25 -12.34
N ILE A 380 34.48 5.48 -12.22
CA ILE A 380 33.86 6.78 -11.91
C ILE A 380 33.38 6.77 -10.46
N ARG A 381 33.63 7.87 -9.74
CA ARG A 381 33.13 8.01 -8.37
C ARG A 381 31.61 8.10 -8.37
N ARG A 382 30.96 7.46 -7.38
CA ARG A 382 29.49 7.41 -7.30
C ARG A 382 28.84 8.79 -7.26
N GLU A 383 29.50 9.75 -6.58
CA GLU A 383 29.07 11.15 -6.47
C GLU A 383 29.10 11.90 -7.80
N ASP A 384 30.02 11.54 -8.71
CA ASP A 384 30.20 12.24 -9.98
C ASP A 384 29.24 11.76 -11.07
N MET A 385 28.77 10.51 -10.99
CA MET A 385 27.89 9.87 -11.99
C MET A 385 26.67 10.73 -12.33
N LEU A 386 25.98 11.28 -11.32
CA LEU A 386 24.82 12.15 -11.48
C LEU A 386 25.08 13.62 -11.13
N SER A 387 26.34 14.01 -10.97
CA SER A 387 26.67 15.40 -10.65
C SER A 387 26.29 16.34 -11.80
N ALA A 388 26.11 17.62 -11.49
CA ALA A 388 25.91 18.67 -12.50
C ALA A 388 27.21 19.06 -13.24
N ARG A 389 28.37 18.49 -12.87
CA ARG A 389 29.67 18.79 -13.51
C ARG A 389 29.66 18.37 -14.98
N PRO A 390 30.36 19.09 -15.88
CA PRO A 390 30.59 18.63 -17.24
C PRO A 390 31.14 17.20 -17.27
N ILE A 391 30.70 16.39 -18.22
CA ILE A 391 31.08 14.96 -18.28
C ILE A 391 32.59 14.84 -18.50
N GLU A 392 33.15 15.74 -19.30
CA GLU A 392 34.57 15.83 -19.61
C GLU A 392 35.40 16.05 -18.34
N GLU A 393 34.91 16.86 -17.39
CA GLU A 393 35.56 17.07 -16.09
C GLU A 393 35.48 15.80 -15.23
N VAL A 394 34.33 15.12 -15.22
CA VAL A 394 34.15 13.87 -14.47
C VAL A 394 35.12 12.78 -14.94
N ILE A 395 35.28 12.65 -16.26
CA ILE A 395 36.20 11.69 -16.86
C ILE A 395 37.66 12.08 -16.56
N ALA A 396 38.03 13.35 -16.70
CA ALA A 396 39.38 13.83 -16.42
C ALA A 396 39.81 13.60 -14.96
N ARG A 397 38.89 13.71 -14.00
CA ARG A 397 39.15 13.45 -12.57
C ARG A 397 39.21 11.96 -12.21
N SER A 398 38.79 11.10 -13.13
CA SER A 398 38.63 9.66 -12.93
C SER A 398 39.60 8.86 -13.80
N ARG A 399 40.79 9.43 -14.07
CA ARG A 399 41.83 8.80 -14.89
C ARG A 399 42.61 7.72 -14.18
N GLN A 400 42.74 7.80 -12.86
CA GLN A 400 43.38 6.73 -12.09
C GLN A 400 42.42 5.55 -11.94
N PRO A 401 42.72 4.38 -12.50
CA PRO A 401 41.92 3.18 -12.34
C PRO A 401 41.89 2.77 -10.86
N PHE A 402 40.72 2.34 -10.37
CA PHE A 402 40.64 1.63 -9.10
C PHE A 402 40.03 0.26 -9.31
N SER A 403 40.65 -0.75 -8.71
CA SER A 403 40.19 -2.14 -8.81
C SER A 403 38.83 -2.31 -8.14
N PHE A 404 37.89 -2.92 -8.86
CA PHE A 404 36.56 -3.20 -8.37
C PHE A 404 36.04 -4.50 -8.95
N ASN A 405 35.59 -5.43 -8.11
CA ASN A 405 35.03 -6.70 -8.56
C ASN A 405 33.52 -6.57 -8.80
N VAL A 406 33.12 -6.49 -10.08
CA VAL A 406 31.72 -6.38 -10.50
C VAL A 406 30.91 -7.63 -10.10
N ASP A 407 31.48 -8.84 -10.22
CA ASP A 407 30.79 -10.09 -9.87
C ASP A 407 30.45 -10.16 -8.38
N ALA A 408 31.43 -9.84 -7.52
CA ALA A 408 31.22 -9.83 -6.08
C ALA A 408 30.15 -8.79 -5.68
N ALA A 409 30.12 -7.64 -6.34
CA ALA A 409 29.12 -6.62 -6.11
C ALA A 409 27.72 -7.01 -6.63
N TYR A 410 27.65 -7.72 -7.76
CA TYR A 410 26.42 -8.29 -8.31
C TYR A 410 25.81 -9.33 -7.37
N GLU A 411 26.60 -10.31 -6.93
CA GLU A 411 26.18 -11.37 -6.01
C GLU A 411 25.66 -10.76 -4.69
N LYS A 412 26.36 -9.74 -4.16
CA LYS A 412 26.00 -9.11 -2.90
C LYS A 412 24.77 -8.19 -2.96
N ASN A 413 24.56 -7.47 -4.06
CA ASN A 413 23.60 -6.35 -4.10
C ASN A 413 22.45 -6.49 -5.10
N ILE A 414 22.50 -7.46 -6.01
CA ILE A 414 21.55 -7.60 -7.13
C ILE A 414 20.89 -8.97 -7.13
N LYS A 415 21.66 -10.05 -7.07
CA LYS A 415 21.14 -11.42 -7.27
C LYS A 415 20.06 -11.81 -6.26
N SER A 416 20.26 -11.49 -4.98
CA SER A 416 19.26 -11.75 -3.94
C SER A 416 17.95 -10.99 -4.18
N LEU A 417 18.04 -9.73 -4.61
CA LEU A 417 16.86 -8.92 -4.91
C LEU A 417 16.13 -9.43 -6.14
N TYR A 418 16.86 -9.76 -7.20
CA TYR A 418 16.26 -10.31 -8.40
C TYR A 418 15.55 -11.64 -8.12
N GLY A 419 16.18 -12.53 -7.35
CA GLY A 419 15.55 -13.79 -6.91
C GLY A 419 14.25 -13.54 -6.17
N ALA A 420 14.23 -12.58 -5.23
CA ALA A 420 13.02 -12.21 -4.51
C ALA A 420 11.94 -11.57 -5.40
N ILE A 421 12.32 -10.78 -6.41
CA ILE A 421 11.38 -10.22 -7.41
C ILE A 421 10.70 -11.35 -8.18
N ILE A 422 11.47 -12.34 -8.66
CA ILE A 422 10.93 -13.50 -9.39
C ILE A 422 10.01 -14.34 -8.51
N GLU A 423 10.42 -14.62 -7.27
CA GLU A 423 9.60 -15.34 -6.30
C GLU A 423 8.28 -14.59 -6.04
N PHE A 424 8.36 -13.28 -5.79
CA PHE A 424 7.20 -12.45 -5.52
C PHE A 424 6.25 -12.39 -6.72
N CYS A 425 6.76 -12.21 -7.94
CA CYS A 425 5.96 -12.27 -9.18
C CYS A 425 5.18 -13.57 -9.32
N SER A 426 5.72 -14.72 -8.85
CA SER A 426 5.00 -15.99 -8.94
C SER A 426 3.80 -16.09 -7.99
N ARG A 427 3.74 -15.22 -6.98
CA ARG A 427 2.70 -15.18 -5.95
C ARG A 427 1.65 -14.10 -6.19
N VAL A 428 1.86 -13.17 -7.13
CA VAL A 428 0.88 -12.10 -7.42
C VAL A 428 -0.31 -12.68 -8.19
N PRO A 429 -1.53 -12.66 -7.63
CA PRO A 429 -2.73 -13.04 -8.36
C PRO A 429 -3.07 -11.96 -9.39
N GLY A 430 -3.44 -12.35 -10.61
CA GLY A 430 -3.66 -11.36 -11.65
C GLY A 430 -4.33 -11.89 -12.91
N ASP A 431 -4.94 -10.97 -13.64
CA ASP A 431 -5.44 -11.17 -15.00
C ASP A 431 -4.32 -10.98 -16.05
N ALA A 432 -4.69 -10.92 -17.32
CA ALA A 432 -3.74 -10.69 -18.41
C ALA A 432 -2.99 -9.36 -18.28
N GLN A 433 -3.64 -8.30 -17.77
CA GLN A 433 -3.03 -6.99 -17.61
C GLN A 433 -1.95 -7.01 -16.50
N VAL A 434 -2.26 -7.61 -15.35
CA VAL A 434 -1.28 -7.79 -14.27
C VAL A 434 -0.10 -8.66 -14.75
N SER A 435 -0.37 -9.68 -15.55
CA SER A 435 0.67 -10.54 -16.14
C SER A 435 1.61 -9.79 -17.08
N GLN A 436 1.08 -8.86 -17.90
CA GLN A 436 1.88 -8.01 -18.78
C GLN A 436 2.81 -7.09 -17.97
N GLU A 437 2.30 -6.46 -16.91
CA GLU A 437 3.11 -5.59 -16.04
C GLU A 437 4.22 -6.37 -15.32
N MET A 438 3.94 -7.59 -14.86
CA MET A 438 4.97 -8.46 -14.29
C MET A 438 6.05 -8.84 -15.31
N THR A 439 5.69 -9.03 -16.58
CA THR A 439 6.66 -9.29 -17.65
C THR A 439 7.54 -8.08 -17.91
N ARG A 440 6.98 -6.87 -17.97
CA ARG A 440 7.77 -5.62 -18.05
C ARG A 440 8.77 -5.51 -16.90
N ILE A 441 8.34 -5.78 -15.66
CA ILE A 441 9.22 -5.78 -14.49
C ILE A 441 10.35 -6.82 -14.62
N ARG A 442 10.05 -8.04 -15.10
CA ARG A 442 11.08 -9.06 -15.34
C ARG A 442 12.08 -8.60 -16.39
N ASN A 443 11.60 -8.13 -17.54
CA ASN A 443 12.44 -7.62 -18.63
C ASN A 443 13.35 -6.48 -18.16
N ALA A 444 12.81 -5.53 -17.38
CA ALA A 444 13.61 -4.44 -16.81
C ALA A 444 14.78 -4.96 -15.95
N ASN A 445 14.53 -5.94 -15.09
CA ASN A 445 15.58 -6.54 -14.26
C ASN A 445 16.60 -7.32 -15.09
N GLU A 446 16.16 -8.08 -16.09
CA GLU A 446 17.06 -8.79 -17.02
C GLU A 446 17.97 -7.82 -17.77
N ASN A 447 17.40 -6.73 -18.29
CA ASN A 447 18.14 -5.65 -18.94
C ASN A 447 19.17 -5.02 -17.98
N ILE A 448 18.81 -4.77 -16.72
CA ILE A 448 19.76 -4.28 -15.70
C ILE A 448 20.91 -5.28 -15.47
N ILE A 449 20.62 -6.57 -15.44
CA ILE A 449 21.66 -7.61 -15.28
C ILE A 449 22.59 -7.64 -16.50
N ASN A 450 22.04 -7.50 -17.71
CA ASN A 450 22.82 -7.44 -18.95
C ASN A 450 23.72 -6.20 -19.01
N VAL A 451 23.27 -5.06 -18.48
CA VAL A 451 24.13 -3.88 -18.28
C VAL A 451 25.34 -4.23 -17.41
N LEU A 452 25.15 -4.92 -16.29
CA LEU A 452 26.26 -5.29 -15.40
C LEU A 452 27.23 -6.28 -16.05
N LYS A 453 26.73 -7.24 -16.85
CA LYS A 453 27.57 -8.15 -17.64
C LYS A 453 28.40 -7.38 -18.67
N GLY A 454 27.81 -6.45 -19.41
CA GLY A 454 28.53 -5.63 -20.38
C GLY A 454 29.64 -4.79 -19.74
N ILE A 455 29.34 -4.15 -18.60
CA ILE A 455 30.36 -3.43 -17.82
C ILE A 455 31.49 -4.36 -17.35
N LYS A 456 31.17 -5.56 -16.86
CA LYS A 456 32.17 -6.55 -16.47
C LYS A 456 33.10 -6.92 -17.62
N HIS A 457 32.55 -7.22 -18.80
CA HIS A 457 33.35 -7.64 -19.96
C HIS A 457 34.32 -6.54 -20.41
N MET A 458 33.85 -5.28 -20.42
CA MET A 458 34.66 -4.13 -20.82
C MET A 458 35.66 -3.68 -19.74
N GLN A 459 35.44 -4.05 -18.47
CA GLN A 459 36.19 -3.50 -17.35
C GLN A 459 37.69 -3.74 -17.46
N LYS A 460 38.11 -4.94 -17.87
CA LYS A 460 39.53 -5.31 -17.95
C LYS A 460 40.29 -4.35 -18.86
N ASN A 461 39.87 -4.25 -20.12
CA ASN A 461 40.50 -3.41 -21.12
C ASN A 461 40.37 -1.93 -20.77
N MET A 462 39.22 -1.50 -20.24
CA MET A 462 39.03 -0.12 -19.85
C MET A 462 39.96 0.30 -18.70
N LEU A 463 40.19 -0.56 -17.69
CA LEU A 463 41.17 -0.27 -16.63
C LEU A 463 42.61 -0.17 -17.17
N GLU A 464 42.92 -0.93 -18.21
CA GLU A 464 44.21 -0.89 -18.92
C GLU A 464 44.37 0.39 -19.76
N TYR A 465 43.37 0.74 -20.55
CA TYR A 465 43.52 1.79 -21.58
C TYR A 465 43.21 3.21 -21.11
N ILE A 466 42.49 3.42 -20.00
CA ILE A 466 42.27 4.78 -19.45
C ILE A 466 43.56 5.42 -18.91
N ASP A 467 44.56 4.61 -18.56
CA ASP A 467 45.88 5.03 -18.10
C ASP A 467 46.98 4.71 -19.13
N SER A 468 46.61 4.38 -20.38
CA SER A 468 47.58 4.06 -21.43
C SER A 468 48.35 5.29 -21.88
N ASP A 469 49.63 5.08 -22.23
CA ASP A 469 50.48 6.10 -22.86
C ASP A 469 49.98 6.51 -24.26
N ASN A 470 49.26 5.62 -24.96
CA ASN A 470 48.70 5.93 -26.26
C ASN A 470 47.48 6.85 -26.10
N VAL A 471 47.63 8.11 -26.50
CA VAL A 471 46.60 9.15 -26.38
C VAL A 471 45.31 8.77 -27.12
N TYR A 472 45.43 8.16 -28.30
CA TYR A 472 44.28 7.84 -29.15
C TYR A 472 43.38 6.78 -28.51
N ILE A 473 43.94 5.67 -28.02
CA ILE A 473 43.13 4.62 -27.38
C ILE A 473 42.51 5.14 -26.08
N ARG A 474 43.26 5.93 -25.30
CA ARG A 474 42.76 6.54 -24.06
C ARG A 474 41.56 7.44 -24.31
N GLU A 475 41.61 8.28 -25.35
CA GLU A 475 40.48 9.13 -25.72
C GLU A 475 39.24 8.33 -26.15
N GLU A 476 39.41 7.18 -26.81
CA GLU A 476 38.27 6.33 -27.16
C GLU A 476 37.58 5.72 -25.94
N TYR A 477 38.35 5.24 -24.95
CA TYR A 477 37.76 4.74 -23.71
C TYR A 477 37.10 5.87 -22.89
N ASP A 478 37.69 7.07 -22.90
CA ASP A 478 37.05 8.25 -22.30
C ASP A 478 35.74 8.62 -23.01
N ARG A 479 35.66 8.45 -24.34
CA ARG A 479 34.42 8.62 -25.11
C ARG A 479 33.37 7.56 -24.78
N ILE A 480 33.76 6.29 -24.66
CA ILE A 480 32.85 5.20 -24.22
C ILE A 480 32.26 5.54 -22.85
N ARG A 481 33.10 5.86 -21.87
CA ARG A 481 32.67 6.24 -20.52
C ARG A 481 31.74 7.45 -20.55
N SER A 482 32.09 8.47 -21.32
CA SER A 482 31.29 9.69 -21.49
C SER A 482 29.89 9.40 -22.04
N ARG A 483 29.78 8.51 -23.04
CA ARG A 483 28.49 8.12 -23.63
C ARG A 483 27.59 7.42 -22.62
N ILE A 484 28.12 6.45 -21.87
CA ILE A 484 27.35 5.74 -20.84
C ILE A 484 26.88 6.72 -19.75
N VAL A 485 27.76 7.59 -19.26
CA VAL A 485 27.41 8.62 -18.26
C VAL A 485 26.34 9.57 -18.80
N ARG A 486 26.46 10.02 -20.07
CA ARG A 486 25.48 10.91 -20.72
C ARG A 486 24.09 10.28 -20.76
N VAL A 487 24.01 9.00 -21.15
CA VAL A 487 22.74 8.27 -21.17
C VAL A 487 22.18 8.11 -19.77
N ILE A 488 22.98 7.67 -18.79
CA ILE A 488 22.53 7.53 -17.39
C ILE A 488 21.98 8.85 -16.84
N ARG A 489 22.66 9.97 -17.10
CA ARG A 489 22.18 11.30 -16.67
C ARG A 489 20.90 11.72 -17.40
N ARG A 490 20.75 11.40 -18.69
CA ARG A 490 19.54 11.72 -19.45
C ARG A 490 18.36 10.86 -18.99
N LEU A 491 18.56 9.57 -18.74
CA LEU A 491 17.56 8.68 -18.15
C LEU A 491 17.12 9.16 -16.76
N GLU A 492 18.04 9.65 -15.93
CA GLU A 492 17.69 10.21 -14.62
C GLU A 492 16.85 11.48 -14.76
N LYS A 493 17.18 12.36 -15.72
CA LYS A 493 16.35 13.54 -16.03
C LYS A 493 14.95 13.16 -16.52
N ILE A 494 14.85 12.15 -17.39
CA ILE A 494 13.56 11.62 -17.87
C ILE A 494 12.73 11.12 -16.69
N ARG A 495 13.35 10.38 -15.77
CA ARG A 495 12.69 9.88 -14.54
C ARG A 495 12.18 11.00 -13.64
N GLU A 496 12.90 12.12 -13.55
CA GLU A 496 12.54 13.27 -12.70
C GLU A 496 11.53 14.22 -13.36
N GLY A 497 11.47 14.26 -14.70
CA GLY A 497 10.66 15.20 -15.49
C GLY A 497 9.14 15.06 -15.35
N GLY A 498 8.64 13.95 -14.77
CA GLY A 498 7.25 13.79 -14.32
C GLY A 498 6.16 13.67 -15.40
N GLU A 499 6.38 14.19 -16.61
CA GLU A 499 5.45 14.10 -17.74
C GLU A 499 5.70 12.83 -18.58
N HIS A 500 4.67 11.97 -18.66
CA HIS A 500 4.77 10.65 -19.25
C HIS A 500 5.03 10.67 -20.76
N ASP A 501 4.30 11.49 -21.50
CA ASP A 501 4.42 11.62 -22.95
C ASP A 501 5.80 12.15 -23.35
N VAL A 502 6.33 13.08 -22.56
CA VAL A 502 7.69 13.63 -22.73
C VAL A 502 8.74 12.56 -22.46
N ALA A 503 8.49 11.65 -21.50
CA ALA A 503 9.38 10.54 -21.21
C ALA A 503 9.47 9.54 -22.37
N VAL A 504 8.33 9.17 -22.97
CA VAL A 504 8.26 8.25 -24.13
C VAL A 504 9.09 8.80 -25.29
N LEU A 505 8.77 10.02 -25.74
CA LEU A 505 9.45 10.68 -26.85
C LEU A 505 10.95 10.88 -26.59
N SER A 506 11.32 11.16 -25.34
CA SER A 506 12.73 11.32 -24.95
C SER A 506 13.51 10.01 -24.97
N LEU A 507 12.86 8.87 -24.70
CA LEU A 507 13.46 7.54 -24.80
C LEU A 507 13.63 7.11 -26.26
N ASP A 508 12.64 7.39 -27.11
CA ASP A 508 12.73 7.10 -28.55
C ASP A 508 13.83 7.92 -29.22
N ALA A 509 13.95 9.21 -28.88
CA ALA A 509 15.07 10.04 -29.33
C ALA A 509 16.43 9.48 -28.88
N LEU A 510 16.53 8.94 -27.65
CA LEU A 510 17.74 8.29 -27.17
C LEU A 510 18.07 7.02 -27.96
N LYS A 511 17.05 6.25 -28.36
CA LYS A 511 17.20 5.02 -29.15
C LYS A 511 17.66 5.34 -30.58
N LEU A 512 17.08 6.34 -31.23
CA LEU A 512 17.53 6.85 -32.53
C LEU A 512 19.00 7.30 -32.49
N THR A 513 19.35 8.15 -31.51
CA THR A 513 20.74 8.60 -31.33
C THR A 513 21.71 7.43 -31.06
N LEU A 514 21.28 6.35 -30.42
CA LEU A 514 22.11 5.16 -30.20
C LEU A 514 22.45 4.47 -31.54
N GLU A 515 21.45 4.27 -32.40
CA GLU A 515 21.61 3.62 -33.70
C GLU A 515 22.52 4.44 -34.64
N GLU A 516 22.31 5.75 -34.75
CA GLU A 516 23.16 6.64 -35.54
C GLU A 516 24.63 6.59 -35.12
N ASN A 517 24.87 6.62 -33.80
CA ASN A 517 26.23 6.60 -33.26
C ASN A 517 26.94 5.26 -33.44
N ALA A 518 26.19 4.15 -33.58
CA ALA A 518 26.77 2.83 -33.76
C ALA A 518 27.53 2.71 -35.10
N ALA A 519 26.99 3.30 -36.17
CA ALA A 519 27.63 3.33 -37.48
C ALA A 519 28.96 4.10 -37.46
N ILE A 520 28.96 5.28 -36.82
CA ILE A 520 30.12 6.18 -36.74
C ILE A 520 31.30 5.57 -35.96
N LEU A 521 31.01 4.76 -34.93
CA LEU A 521 32.03 4.11 -34.10
C LEU A 521 32.86 3.09 -34.87
N HIS A 522 32.22 2.33 -35.76
CA HIS A 522 32.90 1.31 -36.53
C HIS A 522 33.90 1.94 -37.51
N GLU A 523 33.50 3.00 -38.20
CA GLU A 523 34.37 3.74 -39.13
C GLU A 523 35.58 4.37 -38.45
N ARG A 524 35.39 5.00 -37.28
CA ARG A 524 36.50 5.62 -36.54
C ARG A 524 37.51 4.60 -36.03
N SER A 525 37.04 3.47 -35.53
CA SER A 525 37.93 2.41 -35.05
C SER A 525 38.81 1.86 -36.19
N GLN A 526 38.22 1.67 -37.38
CA GLN A 526 38.96 1.25 -38.58
C GLN A 526 39.96 2.31 -39.05
N ALA A 527 39.59 3.60 -39.01
CA ALA A 527 40.49 4.70 -39.37
C ALA A 527 41.74 4.74 -38.47
N LEU A 528 41.58 4.58 -37.16
CA LEU A 528 42.70 4.57 -36.21
C LEU A 528 43.69 3.42 -36.46
N ILE A 529 43.18 2.24 -36.85
CA ILE A 529 44.00 1.07 -37.20
C ILE A 529 44.74 1.33 -38.52
N ARG A 530 44.01 1.81 -39.54
CA ARG A 530 44.55 2.10 -40.87
C ARG A 530 45.65 3.16 -40.82
N ASP A 531 45.45 4.20 -40.01
CA ASP A 531 46.38 5.32 -39.87
C ASP A 531 47.51 5.02 -38.86
N HIS A 532 47.63 3.77 -38.39
CA HIS A 532 48.63 3.29 -37.43
C HIS A 532 48.68 4.11 -36.13
N ARG A 533 47.55 4.70 -35.72
CA ARG A 533 47.42 5.45 -34.46
C ARG A 533 47.26 4.53 -33.25
N ILE A 534 46.71 3.34 -33.48
CA ILE A 534 46.60 2.25 -32.49
C ILE A 534 47.05 0.93 -33.11
N THR A 535 47.44 -0.04 -32.27
CA THR A 535 47.79 -1.38 -32.75
C THR A 535 46.54 -2.17 -33.15
N THR A 536 46.70 -3.23 -33.95
CA THR A 536 45.60 -4.13 -34.30
C THR A 536 44.96 -4.75 -33.05
N GLU A 537 45.76 -5.11 -32.04
CA GLU A 537 45.28 -5.66 -30.77
C GLU A 537 44.42 -4.63 -30.00
N MET A 538 44.88 -3.38 -29.88
CA MET A 538 44.09 -2.28 -29.30
C MET A 538 42.79 -2.06 -30.08
N GLY A 539 42.86 -2.13 -31.41
CA GLY A 539 41.71 -2.00 -32.30
C GLY A 539 40.65 -3.09 -32.08
N ILE A 540 41.06 -4.35 -31.92
CA ILE A 540 40.15 -5.47 -31.63
C ILE A 540 39.48 -5.29 -30.27
N SER A 541 40.26 -4.94 -29.23
CA SER A 541 39.72 -4.64 -27.90
C SER A 541 38.71 -3.49 -27.94
N LEU A 542 39.03 -2.40 -28.65
CA LEU A 542 38.17 -1.23 -28.81
C LEU A 542 36.87 -1.57 -29.53
N ILE A 543 36.90 -2.37 -30.60
CA ILE A 543 35.70 -2.78 -31.34
C ILE A 543 34.77 -3.62 -30.44
N ASN A 544 35.33 -4.60 -29.74
CA ASN A 544 34.57 -5.45 -28.82
C ASN A 544 33.94 -4.63 -27.68
N ASP A 545 34.70 -3.72 -27.09
CA ASP A 545 34.24 -2.86 -26.00
C ASP A 545 33.24 -1.79 -26.47
N SER A 546 33.35 -1.34 -27.72
CA SER A 546 32.35 -0.47 -28.33
C SER A 546 31.01 -1.20 -28.52
N ASN A 547 31.04 -2.48 -28.89
CA ASN A 547 29.84 -3.33 -28.96
C ASN A 547 29.23 -3.55 -27.56
N TYR A 548 30.06 -3.87 -26.55
CA TYR A 548 29.59 -3.96 -25.17
C TYR A 548 29.00 -2.64 -24.67
N SER A 549 29.60 -1.50 -25.02
CA SER A 549 29.05 -0.18 -24.71
C SER A 549 27.71 0.08 -25.38
N TYR A 550 27.55 -0.32 -26.65
CA TYR A 550 26.27 -0.22 -27.36
C TYR A 550 25.21 -1.07 -26.65
N ASP A 551 25.51 -2.32 -26.31
CA ASP A 551 24.60 -3.20 -25.59
C ASP A 551 24.25 -2.65 -24.20
N VAL A 552 25.23 -2.12 -23.46
CA VAL A 552 24.99 -1.46 -22.17
C VAL A 552 24.00 -0.31 -22.32
N ILE A 553 24.19 0.57 -23.29
CA ILE A 553 23.30 1.71 -23.52
C ILE A 553 21.91 1.24 -23.96
N ARG A 554 21.82 0.27 -24.87
CA ARG A 554 20.57 -0.34 -25.34
C ARG A 554 19.77 -0.93 -24.17
N ASN A 555 20.42 -1.73 -23.33
CA ASN A 555 19.77 -2.34 -22.16
C ASN A 555 19.40 -1.29 -21.10
N LEU A 556 20.17 -0.21 -20.93
CA LEU A 556 19.79 0.91 -20.05
C LEU A 556 18.51 1.60 -20.52
N ILE A 557 18.40 1.88 -21.82
CA ILE A 557 17.20 2.49 -22.43
C ILE A 557 16.02 1.53 -22.33
N ALA A 558 16.20 0.25 -22.64
CA ALA A 558 15.14 -0.76 -22.54
C ALA A 558 14.63 -0.93 -21.10
N ALA A 559 15.54 -1.05 -20.12
CA ALA A 559 15.15 -1.11 -18.70
C ALA A 559 14.39 0.14 -18.25
N ALA A 560 14.79 1.32 -18.72
CA ALA A 560 14.08 2.56 -18.44
C ALA A 560 12.69 2.59 -19.12
N GLY A 561 12.57 2.12 -20.37
CA GLY A 561 11.29 1.99 -21.06
C GLY A 561 10.32 1.09 -20.30
N ASP A 562 10.75 -0.11 -19.92
CA ASP A 562 9.92 -1.06 -19.16
C ASP A 562 9.48 -0.50 -17.79
N LEU A 563 10.33 0.30 -17.12
CA LEU A 563 10.03 0.86 -15.79
C LEU A 563 9.23 2.16 -15.83
N PHE A 564 9.53 3.04 -16.78
CA PHE A 564 8.97 4.39 -16.84
C PHE A 564 7.65 4.43 -17.63
N HIS A 565 7.46 3.58 -18.66
CA HIS A 565 6.17 3.44 -19.34
C HIS A 565 5.07 2.86 -18.44
N ALA A 566 5.43 2.04 -17.46
CA ALA A 566 4.46 1.39 -16.59
C ALA A 566 3.74 2.37 -15.61
N ALA A 567 4.25 3.60 -15.44
CA ALA A 567 3.71 4.57 -14.47
C ALA A 567 2.38 5.24 -14.91
N GLY A 568 2.04 5.18 -16.21
CA GLY A 568 0.83 5.77 -16.79
C GLY A 568 -0.27 4.73 -17.06
N LYS A 569 -0.90 4.16 -16.02
CA LYS A 569 -2.06 3.26 -16.26
C LYS A 569 -3.31 4.07 -16.63
N GLY A 570 -3.42 4.40 -17.92
CA GLY A 570 -4.59 5.03 -18.51
C GLY A 570 -4.69 4.97 -20.04
N GLN A 571 -3.60 4.67 -20.77
CA GLN A 571 -3.55 4.88 -22.22
C GLN A 571 -2.73 3.84 -23.01
N THR A 572 -2.74 2.56 -22.61
CA THR A 572 -1.94 1.52 -23.27
C THR A 572 -2.16 1.38 -24.78
N ASP A 573 -3.35 1.72 -25.29
CA ASP A 573 -3.68 1.67 -26.72
C ASP A 573 -3.25 2.91 -27.52
N VAL A 574 -3.07 4.06 -26.86
CA VAL A 574 -2.59 5.29 -27.49
C VAL A 574 -1.07 5.36 -27.42
N GLU A 575 -0.49 4.91 -26.30
CA GLU A 575 0.96 4.82 -26.06
C GLU A 575 1.66 3.92 -27.09
N HIS A 576 1.07 2.77 -27.43
CA HIS A 576 1.60 1.89 -28.48
C HIS A 576 1.58 2.50 -29.88
N ARG A 577 0.81 3.58 -30.11
CA ARG A 577 0.75 4.30 -31.39
C ARG A 577 1.73 5.47 -31.45
N ILE A 578 2.33 5.86 -30.32
CA ILE A 578 3.28 6.98 -30.21
C ILE A 578 4.72 6.48 -30.09
N ALA A 579 4.94 5.35 -29.41
CA ALA A 579 6.26 4.76 -29.25
C ALA A 579 6.76 4.09 -30.54
N LEU A 580 7.98 4.42 -30.98
CA LEU A 580 8.57 3.88 -32.21
C LEU A 580 9.06 2.43 -32.04
N ASP A 581 8.67 1.56 -32.97
CA ASP A 581 9.19 0.19 -33.03
C ASP A 581 10.56 0.09 -33.73
N ASP A 582 11.22 -1.07 -33.63
CA ASP A 582 12.54 -1.30 -34.24
C ASP A 582 12.52 -1.20 -35.77
N HIS A 583 11.38 -1.43 -36.41
CA HIS A 583 11.22 -1.35 -37.85
C HIS A 583 11.04 0.11 -38.30
N GLU A 584 10.23 0.89 -37.59
CA GLU A 584 10.01 2.33 -37.80
C GLU A 584 11.31 3.11 -37.62
N ILE A 585 12.09 2.80 -36.58
CA ILE A 585 13.41 3.41 -36.36
C ILE A 585 14.35 3.12 -37.54
N ARG A 586 14.39 1.87 -38.02
CA ARG A 586 15.21 1.52 -39.19
C ARG A 586 14.70 2.15 -40.49
N ALA A 587 13.40 2.42 -40.60
CA ALA A 587 12.83 3.10 -41.75
C ALA A 587 13.22 4.59 -41.77
N LEU A 588 13.12 5.28 -40.64
CA LEU A 588 13.54 6.67 -40.49
C LEU A 588 15.03 6.86 -40.82
N LEU A 589 15.89 5.96 -40.36
CA LEU A 589 17.33 5.98 -40.68
C LEU A 589 17.65 5.75 -42.16
N LYS A 590 16.75 5.12 -42.93
CA LYS A 590 16.90 4.93 -44.38
C LYS A 590 16.44 6.13 -45.19
N GLU A 591 15.50 6.92 -44.68
CA GLU A 591 15.00 8.14 -45.36
C GLU A 591 15.98 9.31 -45.26
N GLU A 592 16.86 9.34 -44.25
CA GLU A 592 17.90 10.38 -44.07
C GLU A 592 19.28 10.04 -44.68
N ALA A 593 19.43 8.86 -45.32
CA ALA A 593 20.66 8.50 -46.01
C ALA A 593 20.72 9.19 -47.41
N PRO A 594 21.74 10.01 -47.70
CA PRO A 594 21.86 10.75 -48.96
C PRO A 594 22.07 9.87 -50.20
#